data_AF-A0A4U0S1K6-F1
#
_entry.id   AF-A0A4U0S1K6-F1
#
_cell.length_a   1.000
_cell.length_b   1.000
_cell.length_c   1.000
_cell.angle_alpha   90.00
_cell.angle_beta   90.00
_cell.angle_gamma   90.00
#
_symmetry.space_group_name_H-M   'P 1'
#
loop_
_entity.id
_entity.type
_entity.pdbx_description
1 polymer ?
#
loop_
_entity_poly.entity_id
_entity_poly.type
_entity_poly.pdbx_seq_one_letter_code
_entity_poly.pdbx_strand_id
1 'polypeptide(L)'
;MGHRLALDPGASALQALASHCGAARVAYNWAVRHVLASWSQRAAEETYGVPEAERVPWRSWSLPSLRKAFNEAKHTDPFLREWWAQNSKEAYNTGLSNAAAAFDNYAKSRRGERKGARMGRPRFKSKRKAPPACKFTTGTIRLDDRRHVVLPRLGRIRLHEDVQPLADAIAEGGMRIVSVTVRFERGRWFAVLQTEERNTIAPATRPGTAVG
;
A
#
# COMPACT_ATOMS: atom_id res chain seq x y z
N MET A 1 15.15 -9.58 1.96
CA MET A 1 15.18 -10.01 0.54
C MET A 1 13.81 -9.81 -0.11
N GLY A 2 13.72 -9.79 -1.44
CA GLY A 2 12.45 -9.70 -2.18
C GLY A 2 12.24 -10.90 -3.09
N HIS A 3 11.11 -11.59 -2.97
CA HIS A 3 10.75 -12.75 -3.80
C HIS A 3 9.54 -12.42 -4.65
N ARG A 4 9.63 -12.65 -5.97
CA ARG A 4 8.53 -12.40 -6.90
C ARG A 4 7.97 -13.75 -7.33
N LEU A 5 6.73 -14.03 -6.91
CA LEU A 5 6.07 -15.32 -7.15
C LEU A 5 4.88 -15.15 -8.09
N ALA A 6 4.81 -15.98 -9.13
CA ALA A 6 3.67 -15.96 -10.06
C ALA A 6 2.45 -16.66 -9.46
N LEU A 7 1.30 -15.99 -9.44
CA LEU A 7 0.04 -16.54 -8.94
C LEU A 7 -0.69 -17.33 -10.03
N ASP A 8 -1.32 -18.42 -9.64
CA ASP A 8 -2.24 -19.26 -10.42
C ASP A 8 -3.66 -19.19 -9.81
N PRO A 9 -4.33 -18.02 -9.85
CA PRO A 9 -5.59 -17.82 -9.15
C PRO A 9 -6.77 -18.48 -9.89
N GLY A 10 -7.64 -19.15 -9.14
CA GLY A 10 -8.97 -19.52 -9.63
C GLY A 10 -9.86 -18.31 -9.91
N ALA A 11 -11.02 -18.52 -10.54
CA ALA A 11 -11.91 -17.45 -10.97
C ALA A 11 -12.35 -16.50 -9.83
N SER A 12 -12.68 -17.03 -8.66
CA SER A 12 -13.05 -16.21 -7.49
C SER A 12 -11.86 -15.38 -6.97
N ALA A 13 -10.67 -15.98 -6.90
CA ALA A 13 -9.46 -15.29 -6.50
C ALA A 13 -9.08 -14.18 -7.49
N LEU A 14 -9.25 -14.39 -8.81
CA LEU A 14 -9.06 -13.35 -9.82
C LEU A 14 -9.95 -12.13 -9.59
N GLN A 15 -11.24 -12.34 -9.33
CA GLN A 15 -12.19 -11.27 -9.03
C GLN A 15 -11.81 -10.55 -7.74
N ALA A 16 -11.45 -11.29 -6.69
CA ALA A 16 -11.03 -10.73 -5.41
C ALA A 16 -9.74 -9.90 -5.54
N LEU A 17 -8.75 -10.37 -6.28
CA LEU A 17 -7.51 -9.65 -6.58
C LEU A 17 -7.77 -8.33 -7.31
N ALA A 18 -8.62 -8.37 -8.34
CA ALA A 18 -9.03 -7.19 -9.08
C ALA A 18 -9.79 -6.19 -8.19
N SER A 19 -10.68 -6.68 -7.33
CA SER A 19 -11.42 -5.84 -6.36
C SER A 19 -10.48 -5.15 -5.37
N HIS A 20 -9.52 -5.88 -4.76
CA HIS A 20 -8.57 -5.31 -3.81
C HIS A 20 -7.68 -4.25 -4.44
N CYS A 21 -7.15 -4.51 -5.64
CA CYS A 21 -6.36 -3.52 -6.36
C CYS A 21 -7.21 -2.32 -6.82
N GLY A 22 -8.48 -2.56 -7.14
CA GLY A 22 -9.48 -1.52 -7.40
C GLY A 22 -9.70 -0.62 -6.18
N ALA A 23 -9.84 -1.21 -5.00
CA ALA A 23 -10.02 -0.50 -3.73
C ALA A 23 -8.82 0.41 -3.43
N ALA A 24 -7.59 -0.07 -3.65
CA ALA A 24 -6.38 0.75 -3.53
C ALA A 24 -6.39 1.96 -4.48
N ARG A 25 -6.83 1.76 -5.73
CA ARG A 25 -6.98 2.86 -6.71
C ARG A 25 -8.03 3.87 -6.27
N VAL A 26 -9.17 3.42 -5.74
CA VAL A 26 -10.24 4.31 -5.30
C VAL A 26 -9.87 5.08 -4.04
N ALA A 27 -9.23 4.44 -3.06
CA ALA A 27 -8.69 5.16 -1.90
C ALA A 27 -7.69 6.24 -2.31
N TYR A 28 -6.79 5.94 -3.26
CA TYR A 28 -5.88 6.93 -3.82
C TYR A 28 -6.63 8.11 -4.47
N ASN A 29 -7.59 7.83 -5.37
CA ASN A 29 -8.34 8.87 -6.06
C ASN A 29 -9.20 9.71 -5.10
N TRP A 30 -9.79 9.06 -4.09
CA TRP A 30 -10.51 9.73 -3.02
C TRP A 30 -9.59 10.70 -2.27
N ALA A 31 -8.38 10.27 -1.90
CA ALA A 31 -7.43 11.13 -1.18
C ALA A 31 -6.97 12.31 -2.03
N VAL A 32 -6.70 12.09 -3.32
CA VAL A 32 -6.40 13.18 -4.25
C VAL A 32 -7.57 14.15 -4.32
N ARG A 33 -8.81 13.68 -4.51
CA ARG A 33 -10.01 14.53 -4.52
C ARG A 33 -10.13 15.32 -3.22
N HIS A 34 -9.97 14.66 -2.08
CA HIS A 34 -10.12 15.24 -0.75
C HIS A 34 -9.17 16.41 -0.53
N VAL A 35 -7.87 16.23 -0.80
CA VAL A 35 -6.85 17.27 -0.64
C VAL A 35 -7.03 18.38 -1.68
N LEU A 36 -7.23 18.02 -2.95
CA LEU A 36 -7.34 19.00 -4.02
C LEU A 36 -8.60 19.88 -3.91
N ALA A 37 -9.66 19.40 -3.27
CA ALA A 37 -10.86 20.19 -3.02
C ALA A 37 -10.60 21.40 -2.10
N SER A 38 -9.76 21.27 -1.05
CA SER A 38 -9.42 22.45 -0.25
C SER A 38 -8.52 23.42 -1.03
N TRP A 39 -7.65 22.90 -1.90
CA TRP A 39 -6.80 23.74 -2.74
C TRP A 39 -7.62 24.55 -3.75
N SER A 40 -8.58 23.92 -4.43
CA SER A 40 -9.45 24.61 -5.37
C SER A 40 -10.38 25.61 -4.69
N GLN A 41 -10.91 25.26 -3.51
CA GLN A 41 -11.78 26.17 -2.76
C GLN A 41 -11.02 27.42 -2.32
N ARG A 42 -9.81 27.27 -1.76
CA ARG A 42 -8.97 28.43 -1.40
C ARG A 42 -8.60 29.29 -2.59
N ALA A 43 -8.33 28.68 -3.75
CA ALA A 43 -8.06 29.42 -4.98
C ALA A 43 -9.30 30.20 -5.48
N ALA A 44 -10.51 29.65 -5.31
CA ALA A 44 -11.74 30.38 -5.62
C ALA A 44 -11.99 31.53 -4.63
N GLU A 45 -11.81 31.30 -3.33
CA GLU A 45 -11.96 32.32 -2.30
C GLU A 45 -10.99 33.49 -2.49
N GLU A 46 -9.78 33.20 -2.98
CA GLU A 46 -8.83 34.24 -3.40
C GLU A 46 -9.37 35.13 -4.53
N THR A 47 -10.04 34.54 -5.54
CA THR A 47 -10.64 35.32 -6.63
C THR A 47 -11.81 36.19 -6.17
N TYR A 48 -12.44 35.86 -5.03
CA TYR A 48 -13.49 36.66 -4.41
C TYR A 48 -12.96 37.67 -3.37
N GLY A 49 -11.64 37.78 -3.20
CA GLY A 49 -11.03 38.72 -2.26
C GLY A 49 -11.09 38.29 -0.79
N VAL A 50 -11.41 37.02 -0.50
CA VAL A 50 -11.43 36.51 0.88
C VAL A 50 -10.01 36.55 1.46
N PRO A 51 -9.79 37.19 2.63
CA PRO A 51 -8.49 37.20 3.30
C PRO A 51 -7.97 35.81 3.62
N GLU A 52 -6.65 35.60 3.58
CA GLU A 52 -6.06 34.26 3.75
C GLU A 52 -6.49 33.54 5.04
N ALA A 53 -6.65 34.32 6.12
CA ALA A 53 -7.05 33.85 7.45
C ALA A 53 -8.51 33.34 7.51
N GLU A 54 -9.36 33.81 6.60
CA GLU A 54 -10.80 33.46 6.53
C GLU A 54 -11.10 32.36 5.51
N ARG A 55 -10.12 32.00 4.68
CA ARG A 55 -10.25 30.92 3.68
C ARG A 55 -10.33 29.55 4.34
N VAL A 56 -10.98 28.58 3.68
CA VAL A 56 -11.14 27.22 4.23
C VAL A 56 -9.79 26.59 4.60
N PRO A 57 -9.71 25.85 5.72
CA PRO A 57 -8.43 25.29 6.17
C PRO A 57 -7.84 24.30 5.15
N TRP A 58 -6.51 24.27 5.08
CA TRP A 58 -5.80 23.27 4.30
C TRP A 58 -6.07 21.87 4.84
N ARG A 59 -6.39 20.93 3.95
CA ARG A 59 -6.49 19.52 4.30
C ARG A 59 -5.10 18.88 4.26
N SER A 60 -4.66 18.36 5.40
CA SER A 60 -3.38 17.64 5.50
C SER A 60 -3.40 16.35 4.67
N TRP A 61 -2.32 16.12 3.91
CA TRP A 61 -2.11 14.89 3.16
C TRP A 61 -1.24 13.87 3.92
N SER A 62 -0.99 14.07 5.21
CA SER A 62 -0.31 13.05 6.01
C SER A 62 -1.13 11.74 6.01
N LEU A 63 -0.44 10.59 6.03
CA LEU A 63 -1.15 9.30 6.07
C LEU A 63 -2.12 9.20 7.26
N PRO A 64 -1.77 9.61 8.50
CA PRO A 64 -2.72 9.63 9.61
C PRO A 64 -3.97 10.49 9.34
N SER A 65 -3.80 11.71 8.80
CA SER A 65 -4.91 12.61 8.47
C SER A 65 -5.82 12.01 7.40
N LEU A 66 -5.24 11.45 6.34
CA LEU A 66 -6.00 10.79 5.28
C LEU A 66 -6.74 9.56 5.77
N ARG A 67 -6.16 8.77 6.68
CA ARG A 67 -6.83 7.62 7.30
C ARG A 67 -8.02 8.04 8.14
N LYS A 68 -7.87 9.11 8.94
CA LYS A 68 -8.97 9.66 9.75
C LYS A 68 -10.12 10.11 8.86
N ALA A 69 -9.85 10.98 7.88
CA ALA A 69 -10.86 11.51 6.97
C ALA A 69 -11.50 10.42 6.09
N PHE A 70 -10.73 9.40 5.65
CA PHE A 70 -11.27 8.28 4.89
C PHE A 70 -12.18 7.38 5.75
N ASN A 71 -11.82 7.18 7.02
CA ASN A 71 -12.64 6.43 7.96
C ASN A 71 -13.96 7.12 8.26
N GLU A 72 -14.01 8.45 8.31
CA GLU A 72 -15.26 9.20 8.42
C GLU A 72 -16.09 9.05 7.13
N ALA A 73 -15.45 9.24 5.97
CA ALA A 73 -16.12 9.18 4.67
C ALA A 73 -16.68 7.80 4.30
N LYS A 74 -16.00 6.70 4.66
CA LYS A 74 -16.49 5.35 4.32
C LYS A 74 -17.81 4.99 5.00
N HIS A 75 -18.16 5.67 6.09
CA HIS A 75 -19.45 5.47 6.76
C HIS A 75 -20.55 6.33 6.16
N THR A 76 -20.24 7.45 5.51
CA THR A 76 -21.23 8.40 4.98
C THR A 76 -21.45 8.26 3.48
N ASP A 77 -20.44 7.85 2.72
CA ASP A 77 -20.52 7.66 1.26
C ASP A 77 -21.08 6.25 0.94
N PRO A 78 -22.29 6.14 0.34
CA PRO A 78 -22.90 4.85 0.02
C PRO A 78 -22.02 3.96 -0.89
N PHE A 79 -21.30 4.58 -1.82
CA PHE A 79 -20.40 3.86 -2.74
C PHE A 79 -19.21 3.24 -1.99
N LEU A 80 -18.65 3.96 -1.02
CA LEU A 80 -17.58 3.42 -0.19
C LEU A 80 -18.10 2.40 0.83
N ARG A 81 -19.31 2.61 1.37
CA ARG A 81 -19.92 1.76 2.40
C ARG A 81 -20.10 0.31 1.92
N GLU A 82 -20.59 0.12 0.71
CA GLU A 82 -20.80 -1.24 0.17
C GLU A 82 -19.46 -1.92 -0.13
N TRP A 83 -18.53 -1.17 -0.72
CA TRP A 83 -17.30 -1.78 -1.23
C TRP A 83 -16.21 -1.97 -0.16
N TRP A 84 -16.22 -1.20 0.94
CA TRP A 84 -15.16 -1.30 1.97
C TRP A 84 -15.12 -2.65 2.68
N ALA A 85 -16.28 -3.24 2.98
CA ALA A 85 -16.38 -4.51 3.69
C ALA A 85 -15.91 -5.70 2.84
N GLN A 86 -15.91 -5.54 1.52
CA GLN A 86 -15.54 -6.59 0.57
C GLN A 86 -14.01 -6.78 0.47
N ASN A 87 -13.21 -5.77 0.84
CA ASN A 87 -11.76 -5.79 0.66
C ASN A 87 -11.01 -5.63 2.00
N SER A 88 -9.77 -6.11 2.05
CA SER A 88 -8.89 -5.86 3.21
C SER A 88 -8.66 -4.37 3.43
N LYS A 89 -8.62 -3.94 4.71
CA LYS A 89 -8.20 -2.58 5.11
C LYS A 89 -6.86 -2.17 4.51
N GLU A 90 -5.98 -3.15 4.28
CA GLU A 90 -4.63 -2.94 3.74
C GLU A 90 -4.66 -2.44 2.29
N ALA A 91 -5.69 -2.81 1.51
CA ALA A 91 -5.88 -2.31 0.16
C ALA A 91 -6.15 -0.79 0.16
N TYR A 92 -7.06 -0.33 1.03
CA TYR A 92 -7.34 1.09 1.19
C TYR A 92 -6.12 1.84 1.74
N ASN A 93 -5.45 1.28 2.75
CA ASN A 93 -4.24 1.88 3.31
C ASN A 93 -3.12 2.03 2.27
N THR A 94 -2.98 1.07 1.36
CA THR A 94 -2.05 1.17 0.22
C THR A 94 -2.38 2.38 -0.66
N GLY A 95 -3.66 2.59 -0.98
CA GLY A 95 -4.11 3.74 -1.76
C GLY A 95 -3.80 5.07 -1.09
N LEU A 96 -4.15 5.19 0.20
CA LEU A 96 -3.92 6.40 1.01
C LEU A 96 -2.42 6.70 1.19
N SER A 97 -1.62 5.68 1.49
CA SER A 97 -0.16 5.81 1.64
C SER A 97 0.49 6.29 0.35
N ASN A 98 0.08 5.73 -0.80
CA ASN A 98 0.54 6.19 -2.10
C ASN A 98 0.13 7.64 -2.40
N ALA A 99 -1.04 8.09 -1.94
CA ALA A 99 -1.49 9.47 -2.12
C ALA A 99 -0.65 10.43 -1.26
N ALA A 100 -0.45 10.09 0.02
CA ALA A 100 0.41 10.84 0.94
C ALA A 100 1.82 11.02 0.35
N ALA A 101 2.43 9.93 -0.12
CA ALA A 101 3.74 9.97 -0.77
C ALA A 101 3.74 10.80 -2.06
N ALA A 102 2.68 10.75 -2.87
CA ALA A 102 2.58 11.56 -4.08
C ALA A 102 2.53 13.06 -3.77
N PHE A 103 1.76 13.48 -2.76
CA PHE A 103 1.71 14.87 -2.32
C PHE A 103 3.02 15.34 -1.69
N ASP A 104 3.65 14.49 -0.87
CA ASP A 104 4.95 14.79 -0.27
C ASP A 104 6.03 14.99 -1.35
N ASN A 105 6.07 14.10 -2.35
CA ASN A 105 6.98 14.23 -3.49
C ASN A 105 6.73 15.50 -4.32
N TYR A 106 5.47 15.86 -4.54
CA TYR A 106 5.10 17.12 -5.21
C TYR A 106 5.57 18.34 -4.39
N ALA A 107 5.30 18.35 -3.09
CA ALA A 107 5.67 19.47 -2.22
C ALA A 107 7.19 19.64 -2.12
N LYS A 108 7.93 18.55 -1.89
CA LYS A 108 9.41 18.55 -1.89
C LYS A 108 9.98 18.98 -3.24
N SER A 109 9.38 18.54 -4.34
CA SER A 109 9.80 18.97 -5.67
C SER A 109 9.57 20.46 -5.91
N ARG A 110 8.48 21.04 -5.39
CA ARG A 110 8.21 22.49 -5.50
C ARG A 110 9.17 23.33 -4.67
N ARG A 111 9.63 22.81 -3.53
CA ARG A 111 10.62 23.48 -2.66
C ARG A 111 12.07 23.28 -3.08
N GLY A 112 12.33 22.48 -4.14
CA GLY A 112 13.70 22.17 -4.58
C GLY A 112 14.45 21.16 -3.70
N GLU A 113 13.77 20.50 -2.77
CA GLU A 113 14.36 19.54 -1.82
C GLU A 113 14.57 18.14 -2.42
N ARG A 114 13.99 17.88 -3.61
CA ARG A 114 14.07 16.59 -4.30
C ARG A 114 15.00 16.68 -5.49
N LYS A 115 15.98 15.77 -5.55
CA LYS A 115 16.83 15.57 -6.73
C LYS A 115 16.04 14.94 -7.88
N GLY A 116 16.31 15.37 -9.12
CA GLY A 116 15.72 14.82 -10.35
C GLY A 116 14.62 15.69 -10.95
N ALA A 117 13.85 15.10 -11.88
CA ALA A 117 12.80 15.80 -12.62
C ALA A 117 11.71 16.37 -11.70
N ARG A 118 11.15 17.53 -12.07
CA ARG A 118 10.05 18.16 -11.34
C ARG A 118 8.84 17.23 -11.30
N MET A 119 8.30 17.03 -10.10
CA MET A 119 7.10 16.23 -9.88
C MET A 119 5.86 17.09 -10.07
N GLY A 120 4.94 16.63 -10.93
CA GLY A 120 3.65 17.28 -11.11
C GLY A 120 2.69 17.06 -9.93
N ARG A 121 1.64 17.89 -9.86
CA ARG A 121 0.53 17.72 -8.91
C ARG A 121 -0.05 16.30 -9.03
N PRO A 122 -0.37 15.62 -7.92
CA PRO A 122 -1.01 14.30 -7.97
C PRO A 122 -2.29 14.31 -8.80
N ARG A 123 -2.47 13.29 -9.65
CA ARG A 123 -3.60 13.14 -10.58
C ARG A 123 -4.34 11.83 -10.33
N PHE A 124 -5.61 11.78 -10.70
CA PHE A 124 -6.39 10.55 -10.57
C PHE A 124 -5.80 9.41 -11.40
N LYS A 125 -5.80 8.21 -10.81
CA LYS A 125 -5.44 6.96 -11.45
C LYS A 125 -6.63 6.43 -12.24
N SER A 126 -6.46 6.30 -13.56
CA SER A 126 -7.44 5.64 -14.42
C SER A 126 -7.38 4.12 -14.24
N LYS A 127 -8.52 3.42 -14.42
CA LYS A 127 -8.58 1.95 -14.37
C LYS A 127 -7.74 1.31 -15.49
N ARG A 128 -7.66 1.98 -16.64
CA ARG A 128 -7.00 1.47 -17.86
C ARG A 128 -5.48 1.62 -17.83
N LYS A 129 -4.96 2.72 -17.26
CA LYS A 129 -3.51 3.02 -17.28
C LYS A 129 -2.78 2.63 -15.99
N ALA A 130 -3.45 2.63 -14.85
CA ALA A 130 -2.80 2.31 -13.59
C ALA A 130 -2.71 0.79 -13.43
N PRO A 131 -1.51 0.20 -13.30
CA PRO A 131 -1.38 -1.23 -13.07
C PRO A 131 -2.05 -1.60 -11.74
N PRO A 132 -2.91 -2.63 -11.70
CA PRO A 132 -3.52 -3.11 -10.47
C PRO A 132 -2.43 -3.54 -9.47
N ALA A 133 -2.42 -2.92 -8.29
CA ALA A 133 -1.56 -3.34 -7.19
C ALA A 133 -2.11 -2.95 -5.82
N CYS A 134 -1.88 -3.80 -4.81
CA CYS A 134 -2.10 -3.49 -3.40
C CYS A 134 -1.09 -4.22 -2.50
N LYS A 135 -0.78 -3.64 -1.33
CA LYS A 135 0.20 -4.17 -0.38
C LYS A 135 -0.49 -4.57 0.93
N PHE A 136 -0.07 -5.69 1.47
CA PHE A 136 -0.50 -6.25 2.75
C PHE A 136 0.70 -6.27 3.69
N THR A 137 0.57 -5.62 4.83
CA THR A 137 1.59 -5.60 5.89
C THR A 137 1.09 -6.24 7.19
N THR A 138 -0.23 -6.32 7.36
CA THR A 138 -0.87 -6.90 8.55
C THR A 138 -1.92 -7.94 8.18
N GLY A 139 -2.30 -8.77 9.15
CA GLY A 139 -3.25 -9.86 8.98
C GLY A 139 -2.58 -11.20 8.65
N THR A 140 -3.37 -12.18 8.22
CA THR A 140 -2.89 -13.51 7.86
C THR A 140 -2.06 -13.45 6.58
N ILE A 141 -0.74 -13.47 6.73
CA ILE A 141 0.24 -13.52 5.64
C ILE A 141 1.15 -14.71 5.89
N ARG A 142 1.07 -15.75 5.06
CA ARG A 142 1.92 -16.94 5.18
C ARG A 142 2.00 -17.70 3.87
N LEU A 143 3.07 -18.48 3.70
CA LEU A 143 3.09 -19.61 2.78
C LEU A 143 2.43 -20.79 3.51
N ASP A 144 1.42 -21.38 2.90
CA ASP A 144 0.63 -22.47 3.52
C ASP A 144 1.20 -23.85 3.17
N ASP A 145 1.71 -24.00 1.96
CA ASP A 145 2.48 -25.15 1.50
C ASP A 145 3.46 -24.69 0.40
N ARG A 146 4.15 -25.63 -0.24
CA ARG A 146 5.08 -25.39 -1.37
C ARG A 146 4.51 -24.60 -2.56
N ARG A 147 3.19 -24.43 -2.67
CA ARG A 147 2.55 -23.80 -3.83
C ARG A 147 1.39 -22.88 -3.46
N HIS A 148 1.23 -22.47 -2.21
CA HIS A 148 0.11 -21.61 -1.83
C HIS A 148 0.55 -20.49 -0.91
N VAL A 149 0.05 -19.29 -1.21
CA VAL A 149 0.13 -18.12 -0.35
C VAL A 149 -1.25 -17.83 0.22
N VAL A 150 -1.33 -17.51 1.51
CA VAL A 150 -2.56 -17.07 2.17
C VAL A 150 -2.43 -15.58 2.47
N LEU A 151 -3.42 -14.81 2.00
CA LEU A 151 -3.48 -13.37 2.17
C LEU A 151 -4.80 -12.94 2.85
N PRO A 152 -4.81 -11.81 3.59
CA PRO A 152 -5.99 -11.35 4.30
C PRO A 152 -7.15 -11.08 3.33
N ARG A 153 -8.35 -11.63 3.62
CA ARG A 153 -9.59 -11.53 2.81
C ARG A 153 -9.53 -12.16 1.40
N LEU A 154 -8.35 -12.36 0.85
CA LEU A 154 -8.11 -13.05 -0.41
C LEU A 154 -8.07 -14.58 -0.24
N GLY A 155 -7.74 -15.06 0.96
CA GLY A 155 -7.66 -16.49 1.25
C GLY A 155 -6.43 -17.14 0.63
N ARG A 156 -6.54 -18.45 0.39
CA ARG A 156 -5.48 -19.31 -0.15
C ARG A 156 -5.45 -19.20 -1.67
N ILE A 157 -4.31 -18.80 -2.23
CA ILE A 157 -4.08 -18.64 -3.67
C ILE A 157 -2.89 -19.50 -4.08
N ARG A 158 -3.07 -20.28 -5.16
CA ARG A 158 -2.03 -21.13 -5.73
C ARG A 158 -0.94 -20.31 -6.42
N LEU A 159 0.26 -20.84 -6.41
CA LEU A 159 1.47 -20.33 -7.05
C LEU A 159 1.85 -21.25 -8.20
N HIS A 160 2.40 -20.69 -9.27
CA HIS A 160 2.98 -21.48 -10.36
C HIS A 160 4.31 -22.13 -9.97
N GLU A 161 5.10 -21.44 -9.14
CA GLU A 161 6.42 -21.88 -8.72
C GLU A 161 6.34 -22.74 -7.46
N ASP A 162 7.30 -23.65 -7.30
CA ASP A 162 7.51 -24.36 -6.04
C ASP A 162 8.33 -23.47 -5.10
N VAL A 163 7.80 -23.21 -3.92
CA VAL A 163 8.40 -22.34 -2.90
C VAL A 163 8.77 -23.11 -1.64
N GLN A 164 8.91 -24.44 -1.70
CA GLN A 164 9.29 -25.27 -0.55
C GLN A 164 10.52 -24.73 0.18
N PRO A 165 11.66 -24.37 -0.48
CA PRO A 165 12.83 -23.87 0.23
C PRO A 165 12.55 -22.57 1.01
N LEU A 166 11.69 -21.70 0.47
CA LEU A 166 11.29 -20.46 1.13
C LEU A 166 10.31 -20.73 2.28
N ALA A 167 9.41 -21.70 2.11
CA ALA A 167 8.49 -22.12 3.16
C ALA A 167 9.25 -22.74 4.34
N ASP A 168 10.24 -23.59 4.07
CA ASP A 168 11.11 -24.21 5.08
C ASP A 168 11.90 -23.14 5.84
N ALA A 169 12.57 -22.22 5.14
CA ALA A 169 13.32 -21.13 5.77
C ALA A 169 12.45 -20.24 6.68
N ILE A 170 11.15 -20.08 6.36
CA ILE A 170 10.20 -19.35 7.20
C ILE A 170 9.75 -20.21 8.39
N ALA A 171 9.49 -21.50 8.18
CA ALA A 171 9.05 -22.43 9.22
C ALA A 171 10.13 -22.69 10.28
N GLU A 172 11.39 -22.81 9.84
CA GLU A 172 12.58 -22.93 10.69
C GLU A 172 12.92 -21.62 11.43
N GLY A 173 12.23 -20.52 11.11
CA GLY A 173 12.42 -19.23 11.76
C GLY A 173 13.63 -18.44 11.26
N GLY A 174 14.33 -18.89 10.22
CA GLY A 174 15.43 -18.14 9.59
C GLY A 174 14.95 -16.88 8.85
N MET A 175 13.70 -16.88 8.37
CA MET A 175 13.10 -15.75 7.65
C MET A 175 11.71 -15.38 8.18
N ARG A 176 11.35 -14.10 8.01
CA ARG A 176 9.99 -13.59 8.29
C ARG A 176 9.45 -12.82 7.10
N ILE A 177 8.20 -13.08 6.72
CA ILE A 177 7.49 -12.24 5.75
C ILE A 177 7.11 -10.91 6.43
N VAL A 178 7.62 -9.81 5.88
CA VAL A 178 7.33 -8.44 6.33
C VAL A 178 6.09 -7.91 5.64
N SER A 179 5.96 -8.18 4.34
CA SER A 179 4.81 -7.73 3.56
C SER A 179 4.66 -8.50 2.26
N VAL A 180 3.46 -8.46 1.69
CA VAL A 180 3.19 -8.98 0.35
C VAL A 180 2.54 -7.90 -0.49
N THR A 181 3.09 -7.64 -1.67
CA THR A 181 2.44 -6.78 -2.67
C THR A 181 1.90 -7.65 -3.79
N VAL A 182 0.59 -7.63 -3.98
CA VAL A 182 -0.02 -8.28 -5.15
C VAL A 182 -0.11 -7.26 -6.28
N ARG A 183 0.33 -7.65 -7.49
CA ARG A 183 0.31 -6.78 -8.68
C ARG A 183 -0.03 -7.56 -9.94
N PHE A 184 -0.69 -6.90 -10.88
CA PHE A 184 -0.91 -7.42 -12.23
C PHE A 184 0.05 -6.76 -13.21
N GLU A 185 0.81 -7.57 -13.93
CA GLU A 185 1.83 -7.10 -14.87
C GLU A 185 2.00 -8.10 -16.01
N ARG A 186 2.08 -7.60 -17.25
CA ARG A 186 2.31 -8.43 -18.46
C ARG A 186 1.39 -9.66 -18.54
N GLY A 187 0.11 -9.48 -18.23
CA GLY A 187 -0.90 -10.53 -18.33
C GLY A 187 -0.96 -11.51 -17.15
N ARG A 188 -0.14 -11.35 -16.10
CA ARG A 188 -0.10 -12.26 -14.96
C ARG A 188 -0.18 -11.53 -13.63
N TRP A 189 -0.73 -12.23 -12.63
CA TRP A 189 -0.71 -11.80 -11.25
C TRP A 189 0.55 -12.29 -10.54
N PHE A 190 1.14 -11.44 -9.72
CA PHE A 190 2.32 -11.75 -8.92
C PHE A 190 2.09 -11.39 -7.46
N ALA A 191 2.56 -12.23 -6.55
CA ALA A 191 2.79 -11.88 -5.15
C ALA A 191 4.28 -11.57 -4.97
N VAL A 192 4.59 -10.32 -4.63
CA VAL A 192 5.94 -9.88 -4.30
C VAL A 192 6.08 -9.88 -2.79
N LEU A 193 6.76 -10.89 -2.25
CA LEU A 193 7.05 -11.05 -0.84
C LEU A 193 8.28 -10.23 -0.49
N GLN A 194 8.17 -9.40 0.53
CA GLN A 194 9.31 -8.80 1.20
C GLN A 194 9.59 -9.62 2.46
N THR A 195 10.77 -10.20 2.55
CA THR A 195 11.24 -11.00 3.68
C THR A 195 12.40 -10.30 4.38
N GLU A 196 12.57 -10.59 5.65
CA GLU A 196 13.76 -10.24 6.42
C GLU A 196 14.32 -11.51 7.07
N GLU A 197 15.64 -11.62 7.14
CA GLU A 197 16.31 -12.66 7.92
C GLU A 197 16.13 -12.35 9.40
N ARG A 198 15.78 -13.36 10.18
CA ARG A 198 15.89 -13.25 11.63
C ARG A 198 17.33 -13.56 11.99
N ASN A 199 18.14 -12.52 12.16
CA ASN A 199 19.43 -12.70 12.80
C ASN A 199 19.18 -13.14 14.25
N THR A 200 19.34 -14.43 14.53
CA THR A 200 19.64 -14.89 15.87
C THR A 200 21.01 -14.30 16.21
N ILE A 201 21.01 -13.19 16.96
CA ILE A 201 22.22 -12.77 17.66
C ILE A 201 22.46 -13.87 18.70
N ALA A 202 23.22 -14.90 18.33
CA ALA A 202 23.81 -15.77 19.33
C ALA A 202 24.65 -14.86 20.23
N PRO A 203 24.47 -14.88 21.57
CA PRO A 203 25.35 -14.13 22.45
C PRO A 203 26.77 -14.56 22.13
N ALA A 204 27.62 -13.60 21.75
CA ALA A 204 29.01 -13.88 21.46
C ALA A 204 29.62 -14.56 22.68
N THR A 205 29.94 -15.85 22.56
CA THR A 205 30.71 -16.55 23.59
C THR A 205 32.11 -15.97 23.51
N ARG A 206 32.40 -14.96 24.34
CA ARG A 206 33.78 -14.49 24.54
C ARG A 206 34.42 -15.46 25.54
N PRO A 207 35.31 -16.39 25.13
CA PRO A 207 36.18 -17.04 26.09
C PRO A 207 36.97 -15.93 26.78
N GLY A 208 36.94 -15.92 28.12
CA GLY A 208 37.46 -14.84 28.95
C GLY A 208 38.86 -14.44 28.54
N THR A 209 38.97 -13.33 27.82
CA THR A 209 40.26 -12.68 27.53
C THR A 209 40.32 -11.48 28.45
N ALA A 210 40.99 -11.66 29.59
CA ALA A 210 41.48 -10.54 30.37
C ALA A 210 42.61 -9.87 29.57
N VAL A 211 42.39 -8.64 29.13
CA VAL A 211 43.46 -7.78 28.61
C VAL A 211 44.03 -7.04 29.82
N GLY A 212 45.19 -7.51 30.29
CA GLY A 212 46.12 -6.73 31.09
C GLY A 212 47.14 -6.04 30.21
#